data_AF-A0A971C8A2-F1
#
_entry.id   AF-A0A971C8A2-F1
#
_cell.length_a   1.000
_cell.length_b   1.000
_cell.length_c   1.000
_cell.angle_alpha   90.00
_cell.angle_beta   90.00
_cell.angle_gamma   90.00
#
_symmetry.space_group_name_H-M   'P 1'
#
loop_
_entity.id
_entity.type
_entity.pdbx_description
1 polymer ?
#
loop_
_entity_poly.entity_id
_entity_poly.type
_entity_poly.pdbx_seq_one_letter_code
_entity_poly.pdbx_strand_id
1 'polypeptide(L)'
;MQLYKDTSVVMLKAVVENRAKPFDDYNSDLLNEIYKKNSIQLLSYYHPEEKEFIITVLDSLVSKDKREYGFFSAEIKGFLGVAGATDEMKEYAKSSNDNEKYMAIYYLAYIEDFSYLEDLLNALDKGNHYVNNMISIYASIPANKSIITNKLETIIDTLTYEWNKVELLNILLATNKEIGIIKCREMIYSINNDYKFHIMGLINRYAFDQLPNITIEYFNNTNGQIEFDMFLPSVRGINYGWHSIKYLQPSFINCIKINKNRLADENNRYDVNELLALFKPFKPDSTHSLQYLMDDLQNYLEEVNNYGWLNESAKYAEYKTQLEYAETNIANNEFEECRIKLEEFKNGIQNDFNNGLITNEAYRYLFFYPDYLIERLPNGVLSVPR
;
A
#
# COMPACT_ATOMS: atom_id res chain seq x y z
N MET A 1 -14.72 31.51 19.28
CA MET A 1 -13.37 31.18 19.77
C MET A 1 -13.25 31.44 21.26
N GLN A 2 -13.36 32.70 21.73
CA GLN A 2 -13.40 33.03 23.17
C GLN A 2 -14.47 32.25 23.97
N LEU A 3 -15.68 32.11 23.40
CA LEU A 3 -16.78 31.35 24.02
C LEU A 3 -16.44 29.87 24.29
N TYR A 4 -15.68 29.21 23.40
CA TYR A 4 -15.30 27.81 23.57
C TYR A 4 -14.24 27.64 24.65
N LYS A 5 -13.27 28.57 24.70
CA LYS A 5 -12.24 28.67 25.73
C LYS A 5 -12.85 28.92 27.11
N ASP A 6 -13.74 29.90 27.23
CA ASP A 6 -14.44 30.22 28.48
C ASP A 6 -15.28 29.02 28.95
N THR A 7 -15.91 28.30 28.02
CA THR A 7 -16.67 27.08 28.32
C THR A 7 -15.76 25.96 28.82
N SER A 8 -14.61 25.71 28.18
CA SER A 8 -13.65 24.67 28.63
C SER A 8 -13.03 25.00 29.99
N VAL A 9 -12.70 26.27 30.25
CA VAL A 9 -12.22 26.73 31.57
C VAL A 9 -13.30 26.60 32.64
N VAL A 10 -14.55 26.98 32.34
CA VAL A 10 -15.69 26.82 33.27
C VAL A 10 -15.98 25.35 33.53
N MET A 11 -15.94 24.48 32.53
CA MET A 11 -16.14 23.04 32.71
C MET A 11 -15.03 22.40 33.53
N LEU A 12 -13.76 22.79 33.32
CA LEU A 12 -12.64 22.31 34.15
C LEU A 12 -12.70 22.84 35.58
N LYS A 13 -13.03 24.13 35.78
CA LYS A 13 -13.31 24.69 37.12
C LYS A 13 -14.47 23.99 37.80
N ALA A 14 -15.56 23.73 37.08
CA ALA A 14 -16.70 22.98 37.62
C ALA A 14 -16.34 21.53 37.97
N VAL A 15 -15.43 20.88 37.23
CA VAL A 15 -14.90 19.56 37.57
C VAL A 15 -14.02 19.62 38.83
N VAL A 16 -13.17 20.63 38.98
CA VAL A 16 -12.32 20.85 40.18
C VAL A 16 -13.16 21.19 41.41
N GLU A 17 -14.14 22.10 41.26
CA GLU A 17 -15.01 22.60 42.33
C GLU A 17 -16.06 21.57 42.78
N ASN A 18 -16.67 20.81 41.85
CA ASN A 18 -17.65 19.78 42.21
C ASN A 18 -17.00 18.51 42.79
N ARG A 19 -15.69 18.28 42.60
CA ARG A 19 -14.93 17.20 43.27
C ARG A 19 -14.49 17.52 44.70
N ALA A 20 -14.86 18.69 45.24
CA ALA A 20 -14.70 19.03 46.66
C ALA A 20 -15.88 18.56 47.54
N LYS A 21 -16.91 17.93 46.96
CA LYS A 21 -18.00 17.25 47.68
C LYS A 21 -17.92 15.74 47.46
N PRO A 22 -18.26 14.91 48.45
CA PRO A 22 -18.31 13.47 48.27
C PRO A 22 -19.49 13.14 47.36
N PHE A 23 -19.22 12.62 46.17
CA PHE A 23 -20.23 12.23 45.20
C PHE A 23 -19.95 10.78 44.79
N ASP A 24 -20.75 9.86 45.34
CA ASP A 24 -20.65 8.42 45.09
C ASP A 24 -21.38 7.96 43.80
N ASP A 25 -22.00 8.86 43.02
CA ASP A 25 -22.98 8.45 41.98
C ASP A 25 -22.75 8.98 40.54
N TYR A 26 -21.60 9.59 40.22
CA TYR A 26 -21.30 9.97 38.82
C TYR A 26 -20.32 8.99 38.14
N ASN A 27 -20.72 8.50 36.97
CA ASN A 27 -19.99 7.56 36.14
C ASN A 27 -18.57 8.10 35.82
N SER A 28 -17.53 7.47 36.38
CA SER A 28 -16.13 7.92 36.29
C SER A 28 -15.65 8.19 34.86
N ASP A 29 -16.21 7.43 33.92
CA ASP A 29 -15.83 7.47 32.51
C ASP A 29 -16.27 8.76 31.82
N LEU A 30 -17.43 9.31 32.19
CA LEU A 30 -17.93 10.57 31.65
C LEU A 30 -17.08 11.76 32.12
N LEU A 31 -16.63 11.72 33.37
CA LEU A 31 -15.70 12.72 33.91
C LEU A 31 -14.31 12.63 33.26
N ASN A 32 -13.85 11.43 32.92
CA ASN A 32 -12.59 11.19 32.22
C ASN A 32 -12.64 11.72 30.77
N GLU A 33 -13.73 11.48 30.05
CA GLU A 33 -13.96 12.01 28.69
C GLU A 33 -14.04 13.54 28.66
N ILE A 34 -14.80 14.15 29.57
CA ILE A 34 -14.92 15.61 29.68
C ILE A 34 -13.56 16.24 29.98
N TYR A 35 -12.76 15.62 30.85
CA TYR A 35 -11.41 16.11 31.16
C TYR A 35 -10.46 16.01 29.96
N LYS A 36 -10.31 14.83 29.35
CA LYS A 36 -9.43 14.61 28.21
C LYS A 36 -9.74 15.57 27.06
N LYS A 37 -11.02 15.72 26.75
CA LYS A 37 -11.50 16.59 25.66
C LYS A 37 -11.22 18.07 25.94
N ASN A 38 -11.46 18.55 27.16
CA ASN A 38 -11.28 19.97 27.49
C ASN A 38 -9.82 20.37 27.71
N SER A 39 -8.96 19.48 28.22
CA SER A 39 -7.53 19.72 28.36
C SER A 39 -6.81 19.78 27.01
N ILE A 40 -7.18 18.89 26.07
CA ILE A 40 -6.69 18.93 24.68
C ILE A 40 -7.23 20.19 23.95
N GLN A 41 -8.47 20.58 24.21
CA GLN A 41 -9.02 21.83 23.68
C GLN A 41 -8.29 23.06 24.23
N LEU A 42 -7.89 23.08 25.51
CA LEU A 42 -7.08 24.19 26.03
C LEU A 42 -5.69 24.26 25.41
N LEU A 43 -5.05 23.12 25.14
CA LEU A 43 -3.78 23.08 24.39
C LEU A 43 -3.94 23.61 22.97
N SER A 44 -5.06 23.32 22.28
CA SER A 44 -5.30 23.82 20.93
C SER A 44 -5.67 25.31 20.85
N TYR A 45 -5.97 25.95 21.99
CA TYR A 45 -6.18 27.40 22.12
C TYR A 45 -5.14 28.09 23.01
N TYR A 46 -3.99 27.44 23.24
CA TYR A 46 -2.96 27.91 24.16
C TYR A 46 -2.45 29.30 23.79
N HIS A 47 -2.53 30.20 24.77
CA HIS A 47 -1.73 31.42 24.79
C HIS A 47 -0.72 31.35 25.95
N PRO A 48 0.53 31.82 25.77
CA PRO A 48 1.60 31.72 26.78
C PRO A 48 1.23 32.22 28.18
N GLU A 49 0.35 33.22 28.27
CA GLU A 49 -0.14 33.82 29.51
C GLU A 49 -1.03 32.92 30.37
N GLU A 50 -1.50 31.78 29.86
CA GLU A 50 -2.42 30.87 30.58
C GLU A 50 -1.74 29.62 31.13
N LYS A 51 -0.44 29.48 30.89
CA LYS A 51 0.39 28.34 31.31
C LYS A 51 0.27 28.06 32.81
N GLU A 52 0.40 29.08 33.66
CA GLU A 52 0.36 28.91 35.12
C GLU A 52 -1.01 28.47 35.64
N PHE A 53 -2.09 28.97 35.04
CA PHE A 53 -3.45 28.56 35.40
C PHE A 53 -3.70 27.08 35.07
N ILE A 54 -3.30 26.65 33.87
CA ILE A 54 -3.42 25.25 33.44
C ILE A 54 -2.60 24.35 34.38
N ILE A 55 -1.35 24.70 34.68
CA ILE A 55 -0.49 23.93 35.60
C ILE A 55 -1.12 23.81 36.99
N THR A 56 -1.63 24.92 37.54
CA THR A 56 -2.25 24.93 38.88
C THR A 56 -3.47 24.01 38.95
N VAL A 57 -4.29 24.00 37.89
CA VAL A 57 -5.44 23.08 37.79
C VAL A 57 -4.97 21.63 37.76
N LEU A 58 -3.94 21.31 36.95
CA LEU A 58 -3.39 19.96 36.85
C LEU A 58 -2.83 19.47 38.20
N ASP A 59 -2.02 20.29 38.88
CA ASP A 59 -1.39 19.93 40.16
C ASP A 59 -2.42 19.65 41.27
N SER A 60 -3.51 20.43 41.30
CA SER A 60 -4.59 20.23 42.27
C SER A 60 -5.28 18.86 42.15
N LEU A 61 -5.26 18.26 40.95
CA LEU A 61 -5.94 17.00 40.65
C LEU A 61 -5.06 15.77 40.94
N VAL A 62 -3.75 15.87 40.73
CA VAL A 62 -2.80 14.79 41.03
C VAL A 62 -2.74 14.50 42.54
N SER A 63 -2.99 15.52 43.38
CA SER A 63 -3.01 15.39 44.84
C SER A 63 -4.12 14.49 45.41
N LYS A 64 -5.09 14.05 44.59
CA LYS A 64 -6.21 13.17 44.98
C LYS A 64 -6.18 11.84 44.25
N ASP A 65 -5.14 11.05 44.52
CA ASP A 65 -5.07 9.57 44.52
C ASP A 65 -5.66 8.76 43.35
N LYS A 66 -5.73 9.34 42.14
CA LYS A 66 -6.01 8.57 40.91
C LYS A 66 -4.85 8.74 39.93
N ARG A 67 -4.01 7.70 39.85
CA ARG A 67 -2.81 7.63 38.97
C ARG A 67 -3.10 7.99 37.52
N GLU A 68 -4.29 7.67 37.01
CA GLU A 68 -4.76 8.01 35.67
C GLU A 68 -4.70 9.53 35.37
N TYR A 69 -4.94 10.39 36.35
CA TYR A 69 -4.86 11.85 36.15
C TYR A 69 -3.44 12.38 36.15
N GLY A 70 -2.53 11.73 36.87
CA GLY A 70 -1.12 12.11 36.88
C GLY A 70 -0.45 11.88 35.54
N PHE A 71 -0.85 10.83 34.81
CA PHE A 71 -0.35 10.56 33.45
C PHE A 71 -0.68 11.68 32.46
N PHE A 72 -1.97 12.02 32.32
CA PHE A 72 -2.41 13.10 31.41
C PHE A 72 -1.87 14.46 31.85
N SER A 73 -1.72 14.67 33.16
CA SER A 73 -1.06 15.86 33.70
C SER A 73 0.39 15.95 33.22
N ALA A 74 1.17 14.88 33.32
CA ALA A 74 2.56 14.84 32.86
C ALA A 74 2.69 15.09 31.35
N GLU A 75 1.78 14.52 30.54
CA GLU A 75 1.70 14.77 29.10
C GLU A 75 1.52 16.26 28.77
N ILE A 76 0.49 16.89 29.36
CA ILE A 76 0.16 18.30 29.12
C ILE A 76 1.29 19.20 29.62
N LYS A 77 1.86 18.91 30.80
CA LYS A 77 3.03 19.61 31.34
C LYS A 77 4.26 19.51 30.41
N GLY A 78 4.45 18.35 29.78
CA GLY A 78 5.48 18.13 28.75
C GLY A 78 5.29 19.08 27.56
N PHE A 79 4.09 19.15 26.99
CA PHE A 79 3.76 20.09 25.91
C PHE A 79 3.96 21.56 26.31
N LEU A 80 3.72 21.89 27.58
CA LEU A 80 3.92 23.24 28.12
C LEU A 80 5.38 23.55 28.46
N GLY A 81 6.31 22.59 28.31
CA GLY A 81 7.72 22.76 28.65
C GLY A 81 7.96 22.97 30.15
N VAL A 82 7.20 22.27 31.00
CA VAL A 82 7.39 22.27 32.45
C VAL A 82 8.56 21.36 32.80
N ALA A 83 9.50 21.87 33.60
CA ALA A 83 10.64 21.08 34.07
C ALA A 83 10.17 19.87 34.90
N GLY A 84 10.78 18.71 34.70
CA GLY A 84 10.44 17.46 35.39
C GLY A 84 9.30 16.65 34.75
N ALA A 85 8.56 17.19 33.77
CA ALA A 85 7.48 16.44 33.10
C ALA A 85 7.99 15.20 32.35
N THR A 86 9.18 15.29 31.74
CA THR A 86 9.85 14.14 31.14
C THR A 86 10.22 13.08 32.16
N ASP A 87 10.71 13.48 33.34
CA ASP A 87 11.07 12.53 34.40
C ASP A 87 9.84 11.86 35.00
N GLU A 88 8.73 12.60 35.18
CA GLU A 88 7.42 12.02 35.52
C GLU A 88 6.99 10.97 34.49
N MET A 89 7.13 11.25 33.19
CA MET A 89 6.80 10.31 32.13
C MET A 89 7.69 9.05 32.15
N LYS A 90 8.98 9.21 32.49
CA LYS A 90 9.91 8.07 32.67
C LYS A 90 9.53 7.18 33.85
N GLU A 91 8.94 7.74 34.91
CA GLU A 91 8.38 6.94 36.01
C GLU A 91 7.13 6.18 35.57
N TYR A 92 6.24 6.78 34.76
CA TYR A 92 5.11 6.06 34.18
C TYR A 92 5.53 4.92 33.24
N ALA A 93 6.63 5.08 32.50
CA ALA A 93 7.20 4.02 31.66
C ALA A 93 7.72 2.80 32.46
N LYS A 94 7.81 2.90 33.79
CA LYS A 94 8.13 1.80 34.72
C LYS A 94 6.88 1.20 35.38
N SER A 95 5.68 1.67 35.04
CA SER A 95 4.43 1.18 35.64
C SER A 95 4.22 -0.31 35.39
N SER A 96 3.62 -0.99 36.36
CA SER A 96 3.14 -2.37 36.20
C SER A 96 1.84 -2.46 35.39
N ASN A 97 1.20 -1.31 35.11
CA ASN A 97 0.05 -1.22 34.23
C ASN A 97 0.55 -1.03 32.78
N ASP A 98 0.31 -2.02 31.93
CA ASP A 98 0.75 -2.01 30.52
C ASP A 98 0.25 -0.79 29.75
N ASN A 99 -1.01 -0.36 29.96
CA ASN A 99 -1.56 0.79 29.24
C ASN A 99 -0.83 2.10 29.62
N GLU A 100 -0.61 2.33 30.92
CA GLU A 100 0.15 3.49 31.39
C GLU A 100 1.60 3.45 30.89
N LYS A 101 2.25 2.28 31.03
CA LYS A 101 3.64 2.05 30.62
C LYS A 101 3.84 2.37 29.14
N TYR A 102 3.06 1.74 28.27
CA TYR A 102 3.28 1.87 26.83
C TYR A 102 2.81 3.21 26.29
N MET A 103 1.75 3.81 26.84
CA MET A 103 1.40 5.19 26.50
C MET A 103 2.51 6.16 26.90
N ALA A 104 3.14 5.99 28.06
CA ALA A 104 4.29 6.81 28.46
C ALA A 104 5.48 6.66 27.51
N ILE A 105 5.82 5.43 27.13
CA ILE A 105 6.88 5.14 26.16
C ILE A 105 6.58 5.79 24.80
N TYR A 106 5.32 5.78 24.36
CA TYR A 106 4.88 6.44 23.13
C TYR A 106 5.10 7.96 23.19
N TYR A 107 4.77 8.63 24.29
CA TYR A 107 5.05 10.07 24.46
C TYR A 107 6.54 10.39 24.53
N LEU A 108 7.32 9.55 25.22
CA LEU A 108 8.77 9.68 25.27
C LEU A 108 9.39 9.57 23.86
N ALA A 109 8.84 8.72 23.00
CA ALA A 109 9.27 8.62 21.61
C ALA A 109 9.02 9.90 20.79
N TYR A 110 7.95 10.65 21.07
CA TYR A 110 7.67 11.94 20.40
C TYR A 110 8.70 13.03 20.69
N ILE A 111 9.36 12.95 21.84
CA ILE A 111 10.46 13.84 22.22
C ILE A 111 11.83 13.19 21.98
N GLU A 112 11.87 12.17 21.13
CA GLU A 112 13.07 11.44 20.69
C GLU A 112 13.79 10.65 21.79
N ASP A 113 13.11 10.32 22.90
CA ASP A 113 13.63 9.38 23.90
C ASP A 113 13.29 7.94 23.49
N PHE A 114 14.27 7.27 22.86
CA PHE A 114 14.17 5.89 22.37
C PHE A 114 14.79 4.86 23.33
N SER A 115 14.93 5.17 24.63
CA SER A 115 15.60 4.30 25.61
C SER A 115 14.84 2.99 25.90
N TYR A 116 13.60 2.86 25.44
CA TYR A 116 12.68 1.78 25.82
C TYR A 116 12.47 0.72 24.74
N LEU A 117 13.37 0.64 23.75
CA LEU A 117 13.25 -0.33 22.66
C LEU A 117 13.16 -1.77 23.19
N GLU A 118 13.99 -2.14 24.16
CA GLU A 118 14.01 -3.49 24.72
C GLU A 118 12.68 -3.87 25.39
N ASP A 119 12.07 -2.93 26.13
CA ASP A 119 10.74 -3.12 26.72
C ASP A 119 9.68 -3.41 25.66
N LEU A 120 9.71 -2.66 24.55
CA LEU A 120 8.76 -2.83 23.45
C LEU A 120 8.96 -4.18 22.74
N LEU A 121 10.22 -4.59 22.50
CA LEU A 121 10.52 -5.89 21.87
C LEU A 121 10.10 -7.07 22.76
N ASN A 122 10.29 -6.95 24.07
CA ASN A 122 9.85 -7.95 25.05
C ASN A 122 8.33 -8.03 25.18
N ALA A 123 7.63 -6.90 25.03
CA ALA A 123 6.18 -6.86 25.00
C ALA A 123 5.63 -7.50 23.71
N LEU A 124 6.32 -7.25 22.59
CA LEU A 124 6.00 -7.84 21.30
C LEU A 124 6.09 -9.37 21.37
N ASP A 125 7.15 -9.93 21.97
CA ASP A 125 7.30 -11.39 22.22
C ASP A 125 6.13 -12.03 22.95
N LYS A 126 5.46 -11.27 23.82
CA LYS A 126 4.30 -11.72 24.58
C LYS A 126 2.99 -11.59 23.80
N GLY A 127 3.05 -11.16 22.54
CA GLY A 127 1.88 -10.92 21.69
C GLY A 127 1.11 -9.65 22.04
N ASN A 128 1.72 -8.69 22.74
CA ASN A 128 1.06 -7.45 23.11
C ASN A 128 0.95 -6.50 21.91
N HIS A 129 -0.20 -6.49 21.24
CA HIS A 129 -0.43 -5.65 20.05
C HIS A 129 -0.46 -4.14 20.32
N TYR A 130 -0.62 -3.69 21.57
CA TYR A 130 -0.61 -2.26 21.91
C TYR A 130 0.73 -1.61 21.54
N VAL A 131 1.82 -2.38 21.46
CA VAL A 131 3.16 -1.86 21.14
C VAL A 131 3.43 -1.71 19.64
N ASN A 132 2.56 -2.22 18.76
CA ASN A 132 2.78 -2.22 17.31
C ASN A 132 3.04 -0.81 16.76
N ASN A 133 2.20 0.17 17.14
CA ASN A 133 2.37 1.56 16.71
C ASN A 133 3.69 2.18 17.18
N MET A 134 4.13 1.86 18.40
CA MET A 134 5.41 2.32 18.93
C MET A 134 6.59 1.69 18.21
N ILE A 135 6.53 0.38 17.92
CA ILE A 135 7.57 -0.29 17.13
C ILE A 135 7.73 0.39 15.77
N SER A 136 6.64 0.80 15.12
CA SER A 136 6.70 1.55 13.86
C SER A 136 7.44 2.89 13.99
N ILE A 137 7.28 3.60 15.11
CA ILE A 137 8.01 4.86 15.38
C ILE A 137 9.49 4.56 15.61
N TYR A 138 9.80 3.57 16.46
CA TYR A 138 11.19 3.22 16.74
C TYR A 138 11.93 2.70 15.49
N ALA A 139 11.21 2.08 14.56
CA ALA A 139 11.73 1.62 13.27
C ALA A 139 12.09 2.76 12.31
N SER A 140 11.58 3.99 12.51
CA SER A 140 12.00 5.14 11.72
C SER A 140 13.44 5.56 12.04
N ILE A 141 13.99 5.13 13.18
CA ILE A 141 15.36 5.43 13.61
C ILE A 141 16.34 4.45 12.95
N PRO A 142 17.30 4.92 12.13
CA PRO A 142 18.20 4.05 11.37
C PRO A 142 18.96 3.02 12.22
N ALA A 143 19.39 3.40 13.42
CA ALA A 143 20.11 2.51 14.34
C ALA A 143 19.27 1.31 14.82
N ASN A 144 17.94 1.45 14.87
CA ASN A 144 17.04 0.43 15.38
C ASN A 144 16.54 -0.52 14.28
N LYS A 145 16.64 -0.12 13.00
CA LYS A 145 16.02 -0.83 11.87
C LYS A 145 16.40 -2.30 11.81
N SER A 146 17.69 -2.64 11.91
CA SER A 146 18.12 -4.04 11.80
C SER A 146 17.60 -4.89 12.95
N ILE A 147 17.63 -4.36 14.18
CA ILE A 147 17.14 -5.06 15.38
C ILE A 147 15.64 -5.33 15.26
N ILE A 148 14.86 -4.32 14.88
CA ILE A 148 13.41 -4.45 14.71
C ILE A 148 13.06 -5.37 13.55
N THR A 149 13.76 -5.26 12.41
CA THR A 149 13.54 -6.13 11.24
C THR A 149 13.72 -7.60 11.62
N ASN A 150 14.85 -7.95 12.24
CA ASN A 150 15.14 -9.31 12.67
C ASN A 150 14.10 -9.83 13.67
N LYS A 151 13.62 -8.96 14.57
CA LYS A 151 12.57 -9.29 15.53
C LYS A 151 11.25 -9.60 14.83
N LEU A 152 10.82 -8.73 13.93
CA LEU A 152 9.57 -8.86 13.18
C LEU A 152 9.55 -10.14 12.33
N GLU A 153 10.64 -10.42 11.63
CA GLU A 153 10.78 -11.64 10.82
C GLU A 153 10.54 -12.93 11.61
N THR A 154 11.02 -12.95 12.86
CA THR A 154 10.89 -14.11 13.76
C THR A 154 9.49 -14.22 14.33
N ILE A 155 8.92 -13.12 14.80
CA ILE A 155 7.67 -13.16 15.59
C ILE A 155 6.42 -13.32 14.75
N ILE A 156 6.41 -12.81 13.51
CA ILE A 156 5.26 -12.88 12.61
C ILE A 156 4.78 -14.34 12.44
N ASP A 157 5.71 -15.29 12.40
CA ASP A 157 5.39 -16.72 12.24
C ASP A 157 4.85 -17.37 13.50
N THR A 158 5.23 -16.87 14.68
CA THR A 158 4.87 -17.48 15.97
C THR A 158 3.51 -17.01 16.49
N LEU A 159 2.99 -15.90 15.96
CA LEU A 159 1.69 -15.37 16.36
C LEU A 159 0.54 -16.32 15.95
N THR A 160 -0.46 -16.43 16.83
CA THR A 160 -1.69 -17.18 16.56
C THR A 160 -2.78 -16.29 15.95
N TYR A 161 -2.88 -15.04 16.39
CA TYR A 161 -3.88 -14.10 15.90
C TYR A 161 -3.42 -13.45 14.58
N GLU A 162 -4.14 -13.75 13.49
CA GLU A 162 -3.73 -13.39 12.13
C GLU A 162 -3.76 -11.89 11.84
N TRP A 163 -4.69 -11.13 12.44
CA TRP A 163 -4.70 -9.68 12.27
C TRP A 163 -3.40 -9.04 12.78
N ASN A 164 -2.87 -9.51 13.91
CA ASN A 164 -1.57 -9.03 14.41
C ASN A 164 -0.46 -9.36 13.42
N LYS A 165 -0.50 -10.50 12.71
CA LYS A 165 0.48 -10.80 11.66
C LYS A 165 0.44 -9.76 10.55
N VAL A 166 -0.76 -9.40 10.09
CA VAL A 166 -0.95 -8.38 9.05
C VAL A 166 -0.42 -7.01 9.51
N GLU A 167 -0.69 -6.61 10.75
CA GLU A 167 -0.15 -5.36 11.31
C GLU A 167 1.39 -5.36 11.35
N LEU A 168 1.99 -6.45 11.84
CA LEU A 168 3.45 -6.57 11.90
C LEU A 168 4.09 -6.67 10.51
N LEU A 169 3.44 -7.30 9.53
CA LEU A 169 3.87 -7.29 8.13
C LEU A 169 3.88 -5.87 7.56
N ASN A 170 2.88 -5.05 7.86
CA ASN A 170 2.86 -3.65 7.44
C ASN A 170 4.04 -2.86 8.03
N ILE A 171 4.37 -3.08 9.31
CA ILE A 171 5.54 -2.46 9.94
C ILE A 171 6.84 -2.97 9.31
N LEU A 172 6.94 -4.29 9.06
CA LEU A 172 8.11 -4.88 8.41
C LEU A 172 8.31 -4.31 7.01
N LEU A 173 7.25 -4.15 6.22
CA LEU A 173 7.30 -3.52 4.89
C LEU A 173 7.76 -2.06 4.94
N ALA A 174 7.30 -1.30 5.94
CA ALA A 174 7.75 0.08 6.14
C ALA A 174 9.21 0.18 6.59
N THR A 175 9.70 -0.83 7.33
CA THR A 175 11.07 -0.87 7.89
C THR A 175 12.08 -1.41 6.89
N ASN A 176 11.77 -2.55 6.28
CA ASN A 176 12.53 -3.26 5.27
C ASN A 176 11.59 -3.88 4.23
N LYS A 177 11.37 -3.12 3.15
CA LYS A 177 10.45 -3.48 2.07
C LYS A 177 10.77 -4.84 1.42
N GLU A 178 12.04 -5.13 1.15
CA GLU A 178 12.43 -6.35 0.42
C GLU A 178 12.09 -7.61 1.22
N ILE A 179 12.48 -7.64 2.49
CA ILE A 179 12.16 -8.73 3.41
C ILE A 179 10.65 -8.82 3.64
N GLY A 180 9.98 -7.67 3.83
CA GLY A 180 8.53 -7.63 4.01
C GLY A 180 7.75 -8.22 2.83
N ILE A 181 8.17 -7.98 1.59
CA ILE A 181 7.54 -8.56 0.40
C ILE A 181 7.73 -10.09 0.38
N ILE A 182 8.93 -10.59 0.67
CA ILE A 182 9.20 -12.02 0.75
C ILE A 182 8.26 -12.67 1.78
N LYS A 183 8.18 -12.08 2.97
CA LYS A 183 7.32 -12.59 4.05
C LYS A 183 5.85 -12.58 3.67
N CYS A 184 5.36 -11.52 3.01
CA CYS A 184 3.99 -11.47 2.50
C CYS A 184 3.70 -12.58 1.48
N ARG A 185 4.65 -12.87 0.57
CA ARG A 185 4.52 -13.94 -0.43
C ARG A 185 4.48 -15.32 0.21
N GLU A 186 5.29 -15.57 1.23
CA GLU A 186 5.26 -16.84 1.97
C GLU A 186 3.94 -17.01 2.75
N MET A 187 3.48 -15.94 3.41
CA MET A 187 2.33 -16.00 4.32
C MET A 187 0.98 -16.13 3.60
N ILE A 188 0.88 -15.72 2.33
CA ILE A 188 -0.39 -15.82 1.59
C ILE A 188 -0.90 -17.26 1.46
N TYR A 189 -0.02 -18.25 1.54
CA TYR A 189 -0.39 -19.66 1.40
C TYR A 189 -0.86 -20.31 2.71
N SER A 190 -0.54 -19.70 3.86
CA SER A 190 -0.83 -20.27 5.18
C SER A 190 -1.89 -19.49 5.98
N ILE A 191 -2.15 -18.23 5.62
CA ILE A 191 -3.13 -17.38 6.30
C ILE A 191 -4.57 -17.65 5.81
N ASN A 192 -5.57 -17.41 6.66
CA ASN A 192 -6.97 -17.51 6.27
C ASN A 192 -7.33 -16.52 5.15
N ASN A 193 -8.32 -16.91 4.33
CA ASN A 193 -8.74 -16.18 3.14
C ASN A 193 -9.09 -14.71 3.40
N ASP A 194 -9.77 -14.41 4.52
CA ASP A 194 -10.15 -13.03 4.90
C ASP A 194 -8.93 -12.10 5.05
N TYR A 195 -7.79 -12.63 5.47
CA TYR A 195 -6.57 -11.85 5.66
C TYR A 195 -5.65 -11.85 4.44
N LYS A 196 -5.83 -12.77 3.47
CA LYS A 196 -5.09 -12.74 2.20
C LYS A 196 -5.34 -11.45 1.44
N PHE A 197 -6.58 -10.94 1.45
CA PHE A 197 -6.94 -9.64 0.87
C PHE A 197 -6.10 -8.50 1.47
N HIS A 198 -5.94 -8.50 2.79
CA HIS A 198 -5.13 -7.49 3.48
C HIS A 198 -3.65 -7.59 3.12
N ILE A 199 -3.07 -8.80 3.03
CA ILE A 199 -1.69 -8.99 2.57
C ILE A 199 -1.52 -8.50 1.12
N MET A 200 -2.45 -8.83 0.23
CA MET A 200 -2.44 -8.32 -1.15
C MET A 200 -2.54 -6.79 -1.20
N GLY A 201 -3.34 -6.18 -0.32
CA GLY A 201 -3.42 -4.72 -0.17
C GLY A 201 -2.10 -4.10 0.30
N LEU A 202 -1.37 -4.77 1.20
CA LEU A 202 -0.03 -4.35 1.61
C LEU A 202 0.96 -4.44 0.44
N ILE A 203 0.96 -5.54 -0.32
CA ILE A 203 1.79 -5.68 -1.51
C ILE A 203 1.44 -4.61 -2.54
N ASN A 204 0.16 -4.33 -2.77
CA ASN A 204 -0.26 -3.26 -3.68
C ASN A 204 0.30 -1.89 -3.27
N ARG A 205 0.31 -1.58 -1.96
CA ARG A 205 0.85 -0.33 -1.43
C ARG A 205 2.37 -0.21 -1.58
N TYR A 206 3.11 -1.26 -1.21
CA TYR A 206 4.58 -1.18 -1.12
C TYR A 206 5.29 -1.70 -2.38
N ALA A 207 4.65 -2.54 -3.17
CA ALA A 207 5.20 -3.28 -4.30
C ALA A 207 4.21 -3.35 -5.49
N PHE A 208 3.55 -2.23 -5.77
CA PHE A 208 2.53 -2.06 -6.82
C PHE A 208 2.86 -2.79 -8.14
N ASP A 209 4.06 -2.59 -8.67
CA ASP A 209 4.51 -3.19 -9.94
C ASP A 209 4.98 -4.65 -9.85
N GLN A 210 5.03 -5.23 -8.65
CA GLN A 210 5.31 -6.66 -8.45
C GLN A 210 4.02 -7.47 -8.27
N LEU A 211 2.90 -6.80 -7.95
CA LEU A 211 1.64 -7.45 -7.65
C LEU A 211 1.13 -8.37 -8.79
N PRO A 212 1.26 -8.02 -10.09
CA PRO A 212 0.88 -8.94 -11.17
C PRO A 212 1.67 -10.26 -11.14
N ASN A 213 2.99 -10.21 -10.95
CA ASN A 213 3.83 -11.41 -10.89
C ASN A 213 3.52 -12.27 -9.65
N ILE A 214 3.27 -11.63 -8.50
CA ILE A 214 2.87 -12.34 -7.28
C ILE A 214 1.49 -12.98 -7.45
N THR A 215 0.58 -12.34 -8.18
CA THR A 215 -0.73 -12.90 -8.52
C THR A 215 -0.58 -14.12 -9.42
N ILE A 216 0.28 -14.05 -10.46
CA ILE A 216 0.59 -15.20 -11.33
C ILE A 216 1.13 -16.37 -10.53
N GLU A 217 2.10 -16.10 -9.64
CA GLU A 217 2.68 -17.10 -8.75
C GLU A 217 1.60 -17.75 -7.88
N TYR A 218 0.74 -16.95 -7.25
CA TYR A 218 -0.33 -17.46 -6.41
C TYR A 218 -1.31 -18.35 -7.20
N PHE A 219 -1.70 -17.94 -8.40
CA PHE A 219 -2.62 -18.69 -9.26
C PHE A 219 -2.04 -20.05 -9.67
N ASN A 220 -0.76 -20.05 -10.04
CA ASN A 220 -0.07 -21.26 -10.50
C ASN A 220 0.21 -22.25 -9.35
N ASN A 221 0.39 -21.76 -8.12
CA ASN A 221 0.65 -22.61 -6.95
C ASN A 221 -0.60 -23.00 -6.16
N THR A 222 -1.72 -22.30 -6.34
CA THR A 222 -3.00 -22.71 -5.78
C THR A 222 -3.56 -23.86 -6.61
N ASN A 223 -3.99 -24.94 -5.97
CA ASN A 223 -4.70 -26.04 -6.65
C ASN A 223 -6.21 -25.88 -6.46
N GLY A 224 -6.99 -26.17 -7.50
CA GLY A 224 -8.46 -26.10 -7.43
C GLY A 224 -9.00 -24.67 -7.49
N GLN A 225 -10.09 -24.44 -6.76
CA GLN A 225 -10.84 -23.19 -6.75
C GLN A 225 -10.06 -22.09 -6.01
N ILE A 226 -10.11 -20.86 -6.52
CA ILE A 226 -9.49 -19.69 -5.91
C ILE A 226 -10.60 -18.93 -5.17
N GLU A 227 -10.60 -19.10 -3.84
CA GLU A 227 -11.77 -18.82 -3.00
C GLU A 227 -11.87 -17.40 -2.42
N PHE A 228 -10.84 -16.56 -2.54
CA PHE A 228 -10.87 -15.23 -1.93
C PHE A 228 -10.92 -14.12 -2.98
N ASP A 229 -11.55 -13.00 -2.60
CA ASP A 229 -11.64 -11.80 -3.40
C ASP A 229 -10.26 -11.18 -3.56
N MET A 230 -9.60 -11.46 -4.68
CA MET A 230 -8.33 -10.83 -5.00
C MET A 230 -8.55 -9.42 -5.54
N PHE A 231 -7.55 -8.57 -5.35
CA PHE A 231 -7.41 -7.35 -6.14
C PHE A 231 -7.08 -7.73 -7.59
N LEU A 232 -8.08 -8.20 -8.33
CA LEU A 232 -7.98 -8.33 -9.76
C LEU A 232 -8.20 -6.97 -10.41
N PRO A 233 -7.41 -6.62 -11.42
CA PRO A 233 -7.47 -5.32 -12.03
C PRO A 233 -8.71 -5.20 -12.93
N SER A 234 -9.38 -4.05 -12.87
CA SER A 234 -10.29 -3.64 -13.93
C SER A 234 -9.55 -2.80 -14.98
N VAL A 235 -10.03 -2.81 -16.23
CA VAL A 235 -9.48 -1.95 -17.30
C VAL A 235 -9.55 -0.48 -16.90
N ARG A 236 -10.66 -0.09 -16.27
CA ARG A 236 -10.84 1.26 -15.73
C ARG A 236 -9.80 1.61 -14.66
N GLY A 237 -9.55 0.70 -13.72
CA GLY A 237 -8.57 0.92 -12.66
C GLY A 237 -7.14 1.01 -13.20
N ILE A 238 -6.79 0.25 -14.23
CA ILE A 238 -5.49 0.39 -14.92
C ILE A 238 -5.39 1.77 -15.59
N ASN A 239 -6.44 2.20 -16.32
CA ASN A 239 -6.44 3.49 -17.02
C ASN A 239 -6.37 4.70 -16.07
N TYR A 240 -6.93 4.59 -14.87
CA TYR A 240 -6.81 5.62 -13.82
C TYR A 240 -5.54 5.52 -12.98
N GLY A 241 -4.67 4.53 -13.23
CA GLY A 241 -3.45 4.30 -12.46
C GLY A 241 -3.68 3.74 -11.06
N TRP A 242 -4.87 3.18 -10.79
CA TRP A 242 -5.18 2.48 -9.54
C TRP A 242 -4.62 1.05 -9.51
N HIS A 243 -4.30 0.50 -10.68
CA HIS A 243 -3.65 -0.80 -10.83
C HIS A 243 -2.42 -0.68 -11.75
N SER A 244 -1.44 -1.54 -11.53
CA SER A 244 -0.23 -1.54 -12.33
C SER A 244 -0.55 -1.85 -13.79
N ILE A 245 0.07 -1.09 -14.69
CA ILE A 245 0.01 -1.34 -16.14
C ILE A 245 0.56 -2.72 -16.51
N LYS A 246 1.36 -3.35 -15.64
CA LYS A 246 1.92 -4.68 -15.85
C LYS A 246 0.87 -5.79 -15.84
N TYR A 247 -0.35 -5.52 -15.38
CA TYR A 247 -1.49 -6.41 -15.59
C TYR A 247 -1.88 -6.55 -17.07
N LEU A 248 -1.41 -5.66 -17.94
CA LEU A 248 -1.59 -5.72 -19.39
C LEU A 248 -0.44 -6.46 -20.10
N GLN A 249 0.43 -7.17 -19.38
CA GLN A 249 1.49 -7.98 -19.99
C GLN A 249 0.94 -9.34 -20.46
N PRO A 250 1.48 -9.91 -21.57
CA PRO A 250 1.03 -11.20 -22.08
C PRO A 250 1.05 -12.33 -21.03
N SER A 251 2.05 -12.36 -20.16
CA SER A 251 2.16 -13.34 -19.08
C SER A 251 0.98 -13.31 -18.11
N PHE A 252 0.53 -12.12 -17.70
CA PHE A 252 -0.63 -11.99 -16.82
C PHE A 252 -1.93 -12.33 -17.56
N ILE A 253 -2.11 -11.84 -18.79
CA ILE A 253 -3.28 -12.14 -19.62
C ILE A 253 -3.41 -13.65 -19.85
N ASN A 254 -2.30 -14.35 -20.12
CA ASN A 254 -2.28 -15.80 -20.24
C ASN A 254 -2.68 -16.48 -18.93
N CYS A 255 -2.11 -16.05 -17.80
CA CYS A 255 -2.42 -16.59 -16.49
C CYS A 255 -3.93 -16.46 -16.17
N ILE A 256 -4.52 -15.28 -16.32
CA ILE A 256 -5.96 -15.11 -16.03
C ILE A 256 -6.84 -15.87 -17.02
N LYS A 257 -6.46 -15.97 -18.30
CA LYS A 257 -7.20 -16.74 -19.31
C LYS A 257 -7.31 -18.21 -18.91
N ILE A 258 -6.21 -18.81 -18.46
CA ILE A 258 -6.16 -20.20 -18.01
C ILE A 258 -6.96 -20.40 -16.72
N ASN A 259 -6.90 -19.43 -15.80
CA ASN A 259 -7.40 -19.59 -14.43
C ASN A 259 -8.78 -18.99 -14.16
N LYS A 260 -9.39 -18.24 -15.09
CA LYS A 260 -10.65 -17.52 -14.86
C LYS A 260 -11.80 -18.42 -14.36
N ASN A 261 -11.86 -19.66 -14.82
CA ASN A 261 -12.91 -20.61 -14.41
C ASN A 261 -12.68 -21.19 -13.01
N ARG A 262 -11.51 -20.98 -12.42
CA ARG A 262 -11.17 -21.41 -11.06
C ARG A 262 -11.55 -20.36 -10.01
N LEU A 263 -11.79 -19.11 -10.40
CA LEU A 263 -12.21 -18.05 -9.49
C LEU A 263 -13.57 -18.41 -8.88
N ALA A 264 -13.69 -18.38 -7.55
CA ALA A 264 -14.94 -18.72 -6.88
C ALA A 264 -16.02 -17.66 -7.06
N ASP A 265 -15.64 -16.41 -6.84
CA ASP A 265 -16.53 -15.26 -6.88
C ASP A 265 -16.94 -14.87 -8.31
N GLU A 266 -18.22 -14.56 -8.47
CA GLU A 266 -18.82 -14.22 -9.76
C GLU A 266 -18.40 -12.84 -10.27
N ASN A 267 -18.20 -11.88 -9.37
CA ASN A 267 -17.77 -10.53 -9.73
C ASN A 267 -16.34 -10.54 -10.26
N ASN A 268 -15.45 -11.30 -9.62
CA ASN A 268 -14.08 -11.53 -10.10
C ASN A 268 -14.07 -12.18 -11.50
N ARG A 269 -14.97 -13.13 -11.76
CA ARG A 269 -15.13 -13.70 -13.11
C ARG A 269 -15.61 -12.65 -14.11
N TYR A 270 -16.53 -11.78 -13.71
CA TYR A 270 -17.02 -10.67 -14.55
C TYR A 270 -15.88 -9.70 -14.89
N ASP A 271 -15.13 -9.21 -13.91
CA ASP A 271 -14.03 -8.27 -14.09
C ASP A 271 -12.92 -8.87 -14.97
N VAL A 272 -12.60 -10.15 -14.79
CA VAL A 272 -11.63 -10.85 -15.66
C VAL A 272 -12.14 -10.99 -17.09
N ASN A 273 -13.42 -11.29 -17.28
CA ASN A 273 -13.98 -11.36 -18.63
C ASN A 273 -14.01 -9.98 -19.29
N GLU A 274 -14.32 -8.91 -18.55
CA GLU A 274 -14.22 -7.54 -19.05
C GLU A 274 -12.78 -7.21 -19.46
N LEU A 275 -11.80 -7.52 -18.60
CA LEU A 275 -10.38 -7.33 -18.90
C LEU A 275 -9.98 -8.07 -20.17
N LEU A 276 -10.26 -9.38 -20.27
CA LEU A 276 -9.94 -10.19 -21.44
C LEU A 276 -10.64 -9.70 -22.72
N ALA A 277 -11.83 -9.11 -22.59
CA ALA A 277 -12.57 -8.56 -23.72
C ALA A 277 -12.02 -7.21 -24.19
N LEU A 278 -11.52 -6.36 -23.29
CA LEU A 278 -11.25 -4.94 -23.56
C LEU A 278 -9.78 -4.52 -23.48
N PHE A 279 -8.88 -5.37 -22.98
CA PHE A 279 -7.48 -4.99 -22.80
C PHE A 279 -6.83 -4.57 -24.12
N LYS A 280 -5.84 -3.70 -23.98
CA LYS A 280 -4.89 -3.32 -25.03
C LYS A 280 -3.51 -3.32 -24.40
N PRO A 281 -2.44 -3.54 -25.18
CA PRO A 281 -1.11 -3.33 -24.67
C PRO A 281 -0.94 -1.90 -24.15
N PHE A 282 -0.18 -1.76 -23.08
CA PHE A 282 0.15 -0.46 -22.53
C PHE A 282 0.85 0.41 -23.58
N LYS A 283 0.46 1.68 -23.66
CA LYS A 283 1.12 2.67 -24.51
C LYS A 283 2.31 3.24 -23.75
N PRO A 284 3.57 2.97 -24.17
CA PRO A 284 4.74 3.54 -23.50
C PRO A 284 4.71 5.07 -23.59
N ASP A 285 5.36 5.75 -22.64
CA ASP A 285 5.45 7.22 -22.66
C ASP A 285 6.32 7.73 -23.82
N SER A 286 6.34 9.05 -24.03
CA SER A 286 7.10 9.66 -25.12
C SER A 286 8.63 9.60 -24.97
N THR A 287 9.16 9.11 -23.86
CA THR A 287 10.61 9.02 -23.62
C THR A 287 11.23 7.75 -24.21
N HIS A 288 10.41 6.75 -24.52
CA HIS A 288 10.86 5.50 -25.14
C HIS A 288 11.22 5.70 -26.62
N SER A 289 12.36 5.15 -27.03
CA SER A 289 12.87 5.26 -28.41
C SER A 289 12.08 4.40 -29.39
N LEU A 290 12.22 4.67 -30.71
CA LEU A 290 11.64 3.81 -31.75
C LEU A 290 12.17 2.37 -31.66
N GLN A 291 13.46 2.19 -31.38
CA GLN A 291 14.05 0.86 -31.21
C GLN A 291 13.41 0.12 -30.03
N TYR A 292 13.23 0.79 -28.88
CA TYR A 292 12.58 0.18 -27.71
C TYR A 292 11.18 -0.36 -28.07
N LEU A 293 10.39 0.40 -28.85
CA LEU A 293 9.06 -0.03 -29.26
C LEU A 293 9.10 -1.18 -30.26
N MET A 294 10.08 -1.18 -31.16
CA MET A 294 10.27 -2.29 -32.08
C MET A 294 10.63 -3.56 -31.31
N ASP A 295 11.56 -3.47 -30.36
CA ASP A 295 11.96 -4.57 -29.47
C ASP A 295 10.75 -5.10 -28.68
N ASP A 296 9.93 -4.22 -28.09
CA ASP A 296 8.70 -4.60 -27.38
C ASP A 296 7.69 -5.30 -28.30
N LEU A 297 7.50 -4.82 -29.54
CA LEU A 297 6.59 -5.44 -30.50
C LEU A 297 7.07 -6.83 -30.92
N GLN A 298 8.39 -7.00 -31.13
CA GLN A 298 8.99 -8.29 -31.39
C GLN A 298 8.85 -9.23 -30.19
N ASN A 299 9.08 -8.74 -28.96
CA ASN A 299 8.86 -9.50 -27.73
C ASN A 299 7.40 -9.97 -27.61
N TYR A 300 6.43 -9.10 -27.92
CA TYR A 300 5.03 -9.52 -27.98
C TYR A 300 4.80 -10.61 -29.02
N LEU A 301 5.37 -10.51 -30.22
CA LEU A 301 5.26 -11.58 -31.23
C LEU A 301 5.83 -12.92 -30.72
N GLU A 302 6.96 -12.90 -30.00
CA GLU A 302 7.53 -14.09 -29.39
C GLU A 302 6.62 -14.66 -28.29
N GLU A 303 6.12 -13.83 -27.38
CA GLU A 303 5.24 -14.25 -26.28
C GLU A 303 3.91 -14.83 -26.79
N VAL A 304 3.26 -14.19 -27.78
CA VAL A 304 2.00 -14.71 -28.33
C VAL A 304 2.19 -16.04 -29.06
N ASN A 305 3.34 -16.24 -29.70
CA ASN A 305 3.70 -17.53 -30.29
C ASN A 305 3.95 -18.60 -29.20
N ASN A 306 4.71 -18.25 -28.15
CA ASN A 306 5.03 -19.15 -27.05
C ASN A 306 3.80 -19.59 -26.25
N TYR A 307 2.77 -18.73 -26.14
CA TYR A 307 1.49 -19.08 -25.53
C TYR A 307 0.52 -19.81 -26.46
N GLY A 308 0.92 -20.10 -27.71
CA GLY A 308 0.08 -20.80 -28.68
C GLY A 308 -1.14 -19.99 -29.13
N TRP A 309 -1.03 -18.65 -29.16
CA TRP A 309 -2.11 -17.77 -29.62
C TRP A 309 -2.09 -17.54 -31.13
N LEU A 310 -1.10 -18.09 -31.81
CA LEU A 310 -1.05 -18.26 -33.25
C LEU A 310 -1.46 -19.71 -33.56
N ASN A 311 -2.65 -19.91 -34.13
CA ASN A 311 -3.16 -21.25 -34.41
C ASN A 311 -2.42 -21.91 -35.59
N GLU A 312 -1.83 -21.08 -36.46
CA GLU A 312 -1.04 -21.53 -37.61
C GLU A 312 0.43 -21.12 -37.41
N SER A 313 1.31 -22.10 -37.22
CA SER A 313 2.72 -21.88 -36.92
C SER A 313 3.49 -21.15 -38.03
N ALA A 314 3.03 -21.24 -39.29
CA ALA A 314 3.62 -20.51 -40.41
C ALA A 314 3.47 -18.98 -40.27
N LYS A 315 2.43 -18.51 -39.56
CA LYS A 315 2.18 -17.08 -39.36
C LYS A 315 3.23 -16.39 -38.51
N TYR A 316 3.81 -17.10 -37.55
CA TYR A 316 4.92 -16.55 -36.76
C TYR A 316 6.09 -16.12 -37.64
N ALA A 317 6.51 -16.96 -38.59
CA ALA A 317 7.62 -16.65 -39.48
C ALA A 317 7.28 -15.46 -40.41
N GLU A 318 6.07 -15.42 -40.95
CA GLU A 318 5.58 -14.32 -41.79
C GLU A 318 5.63 -12.98 -41.03
N TYR A 319 5.06 -12.94 -39.83
CA TYR A 319 5.03 -11.76 -38.97
C TYR A 319 6.43 -11.32 -38.56
N LYS A 320 7.30 -12.26 -38.19
CA LYS A 320 8.67 -11.97 -37.79
C LYS A 320 9.44 -11.29 -38.92
N THR A 321 9.36 -11.84 -40.12
CA THR A 321 9.98 -11.23 -41.31
C THR A 321 9.45 -9.83 -41.60
N GLN A 322 8.15 -9.58 -41.44
CA GLN A 322 7.59 -8.23 -41.63
C GLN A 322 8.11 -7.23 -40.59
N LEU A 323 8.26 -7.64 -39.33
CA LEU A 323 8.84 -6.80 -38.28
C LEU A 323 10.34 -6.54 -38.50
N GLU A 324 11.11 -7.55 -38.92
CA GLU A 324 12.54 -7.41 -39.27
C GLU A 324 12.74 -6.41 -40.43
N TYR A 325 11.84 -6.40 -41.42
CA TYR A 325 11.84 -5.37 -42.47
C TYR A 325 11.53 -3.97 -41.92
N ALA A 326 10.53 -3.84 -41.05
CA ALA A 326 10.19 -2.55 -40.46
C ALA A 326 11.35 -2.01 -39.58
N GLU A 327 12.03 -2.88 -38.84
CA GLU A 327 13.22 -2.55 -38.05
C GLU A 327 14.38 -2.07 -38.93
N THR A 328 14.65 -2.78 -40.03
CA THR A 328 15.67 -2.39 -41.00
C THR A 328 15.38 -0.99 -41.56
N ASN A 329 14.12 -0.70 -41.89
CA ASN A 329 13.72 0.61 -42.39
C ASN A 329 13.91 1.71 -41.32
N ILE A 330 13.64 1.43 -40.04
CA ILE A 330 13.95 2.36 -38.93
C ILE A 330 15.45 2.65 -38.88
N ALA A 331 16.29 1.61 -38.94
CA ALA A 331 17.75 1.75 -38.90
C ALA A 331 18.30 2.57 -40.09
N ASN A 332 17.67 2.46 -41.26
CA ASN A 332 18.03 3.19 -42.48
C ASN A 332 17.41 4.60 -42.58
N ASN A 333 16.57 5.02 -41.62
CA ASN A 333 15.76 6.25 -41.66
C ASN A 333 14.73 6.30 -42.82
N GLU A 334 14.27 5.14 -43.28
CA GLU A 334 13.23 4.95 -44.30
C GLU A 334 11.84 4.93 -43.63
N PHE A 335 11.46 6.05 -43.00
CA PHE A 335 10.30 6.11 -42.10
C PHE A 335 8.95 5.97 -42.82
N GLU A 336 8.85 6.36 -44.09
CA GLU A 336 7.61 6.19 -44.86
C GLU A 336 7.42 4.72 -45.25
N GLU A 337 8.48 4.06 -45.69
CA GLU A 337 8.52 2.62 -45.98
C GLU A 337 8.24 1.81 -44.70
N CYS A 338 8.79 2.23 -43.55
CA CYS A 338 8.46 1.65 -42.25
C CYS A 338 6.96 1.77 -41.93
N ARG A 339 6.38 2.96 -42.14
CA ARG A 339 4.94 3.20 -41.92
C ARG A 339 4.08 2.27 -42.77
N ILE A 340 4.39 2.15 -44.06
CA ILE A 340 3.69 1.25 -44.99
C ILE A 340 3.78 -0.19 -44.49
N LYS A 341 4.97 -0.66 -44.09
CA LYS A 341 5.16 -2.04 -43.61
C LYS A 341 4.39 -2.34 -42.33
N LEU A 342 4.32 -1.40 -41.40
CA LEU A 342 3.55 -1.57 -40.16
C LEU A 342 2.04 -1.57 -40.41
N GLU A 343 1.55 -0.79 -41.38
CA GLU A 343 0.13 -0.84 -41.78
C GLU A 343 -0.21 -2.13 -42.53
N GLU A 344 0.69 -2.61 -43.41
CA GLU A 344 0.56 -3.94 -44.04
C GLU A 344 0.49 -5.05 -42.99
N PHE A 345 1.38 -5.00 -41.99
CA PHE A 345 1.39 -5.92 -40.87
C PHE A 345 0.05 -5.90 -40.12
N LYS A 346 -0.44 -4.73 -39.70
CA LYS A 346 -1.73 -4.59 -39.01
C LYS A 346 -2.90 -5.14 -39.85
N ASN A 347 -2.92 -4.85 -41.14
CA ASN A 347 -3.95 -5.36 -42.05
C ASN A 347 -3.91 -6.89 -42.15
N GLY A 348 -2.71 -7.47 -42.20
CA GLY A 348 -2.49 -8.92 -42.12
C GLY A 348 -3.05 -9.51 -40.82
N ILE A 349 -2.70 -8.94 -39.67
CA ILE A 349 -3.21 -9.34 -38.35
C ILE A 349 -4.74 -9.29 -38.30
N GLN A 350 -5.36 -8.23 -38.81
CA GLN A 350 -6.82 -8.10 -38.84
C GLN A 350 -7.48 -9.17 -39.72
N ASN A 351 -6.91 -9.45 -40.90
CA ASN A 351 -7.41 -10.50 -41.79
C ASN A 351 -7.28 -11.89 -41.15
N ASP A 352 -6.12 -12.19 -40.57
CA ASP A 352 -5.85 -13.49 -39.95
C ASP A 352 -6.70 -13.72 -38.69
N PHE A 353 -7.01 -12.65 -37.92
CA PHE A 353 -7.98 -12.71 -36.83
C PHE A 353 -9.40 -13.02 -37.33
N ASN A 354 -9.85 -12.33 -38.38
CA ASN A 354 -11.17 -12.58 -38.98
C ASN A 354 -11.32 -13.99 -39.54
N ASN A 355 -10.21 -14.59 -39.99
CA ASN A 355 -10.14 -15.97 -40.50
C ASN A 355 -9.89 -17.02 -39.40
N GLY A 356 -9.78 -16.62 -38.12
CA GLY A 356 -9.57 -17.54 -37.00
C GLY A 356 -8.17 -18.15 -36.91
N LEU A 357 -7.18 -17.57 -37.60
CA LEU A 357 -5.78 -18.05 -37.61
C LEU A 357 -5.01 -17.59 -36.37
N ILE A 358 -5.49 -16.54 -35.70
CA ILE A 358 -4.93 -16.04 -34.43
C ILE A 358 -6.05 -15.80 -33.42
N THR A 359 -5.73 -15.88 -32.12
CA THR A 359 -6.72 -15.65 -31.06
C THR A 359 -6.97 -14.15 -30.84
N ASN A 360 -8.02 -13.82 -30.09
CA ASN A 360 -8.29 -12.44 -29.67
C ASN A 360 -7.10 -11.83 -28.90
N GLU A 361 -6.41 -12.61 -28.07
CA GLU A 361 -5.27 -12.10 -27.30
C GLU A 361 -4.10 -11.72 -28.20
N ALA A 362 -3.72 -12.57 -29.16
CA ALA A 362 -2.70 -12.25 -30.16
C ALA A 362 -3.09 -11.00 -30.96
N TYR A 363 -4.35 -10.95 -31.43
CA TYR A 363 -4.87 -9.78 -32.13
C TYR A 363 -4.73 -8.50 -31.30
N ARG A 364 -5.07 -8.51 -30.00
CA ARG A 364 -4.95 -7.30 -29.16
C ARG A 364 -3.52 -6.75 -29.09
N TYR A 365 -2.52 -7.60 -28.92
CA TYR A 365 -1.13 -7.14 -28.86
C TYR A 365 -0.62 -6.71 -30.24
N LEU A 366 -0.79 -7.56 -31.25
CA LEU A 366 -0.18 -7.35 -32.56
C LEU A 366 -0.90 -6.29 -33.41
N PHE A 367 -2.19 -6.04 -33.18
CA PHE A 367 -2.94 -5.03 -33.93
C PHE A 367 -2.81 -3.62 -33.35
N PHE A 368 -2.91 -3.47 -32.02
CA PHE A 368 -2.93 -2.15 -31.39
C PHE A 368 -1.54 -1.58 -31.12
N TYR A 369 -0.54 -2.41 -30.82
CA TYR A 369 0.79 -1.89 -30.48
C TYR A 369 1.51 -1.17 -31.63
N PRO A 370 1.41 -1.63 -32.90
CA PRO A 370 2.07 -0.93 -34.01
C PRO A 370 1.61 0.53 -34.17
N ASP A 371 0.38 0.89 -33.77
CA ASP A 371 -0.09 2.29 -33.78
C ASP A 371 0.82 3.19 -32.92
N TYR A 372 1.31 2.69 -31.79
CA TYR A 372 2.21 3.44 -30.92
C TYR A 372 3.58 3.69 -31.55
N LEU A 373 4.00 2.82 -32.47
CA LEU A 373 5.24 2.99 -33.24
C LEU A 373 5.01 3.97 -34.39
N ILE A 374 3.92 3.79 -35.16
CA ILE A 374 3.49 4.65 -36.27
C ILE A 374 3.33 6.12 -35.84
N GLU A 375 2.73 6.35 -34.67
CA GLU A 375 2.56 7.69 -34.09
C GLU A 375 3.89 8.40 -33.75
N ARG A 376 4.95 7.63 -33.47
CA ARG A 376 6.28 8.16 -33.13
C ARG A 376 7.22 8.30 -34.31
N LEU A 377 6.93 7.64 -35.43
CA LEU A 377 7.71 7.82 -36.65
C LEU A 377 7.68 9.30 -37.05
N PRO A 378 8.84 9.92 -37.38
CA PRO A 378 8.87 11.27 -37.90
C PRO A 378 7.91 11.41 -39.07
N ASN A 379 7.11 12.47 -39.06
CA ASN A 379 6.31 12.81 -40.24
C ASN A 379 7.29 13.11 -41.37
N GLY A 380 7.16 12.40 -42.48
CA GLY A 380 7.83 12.77 -43.72
C GLY A 380 7.56 14.25 -44.00
N VAL A 381 8.56 14.96 -44.50
CA VAL A 381 8.49 16.37 -44.90
C VAL A 381 7.52 16.51 -46.08
N LEU A 382 6.22 16.42 -45.82
CA LEU A 382 5.14 17.01 -46.59
C LEU A 382 4.06 17.43 -45.60
N SER A 383 4.36 18.50 -44.87
CA SER A 383 3.34 19.39 -44.36
C SER A 383 2.51 19.90 -45.53
N VAL A 384 1.40 19.22 -45.84
CA VAL A 384 0.30 19.88 -46.54
C VAL A 384 -0.44 20.68 -45.48
N PRO A 385 -0.45 22.02 -45.55
CA PRO A 385 -1.23 22.83 -44.62
C PRO A 385 -2.70 22.42 -44.72
N ARG A 386 -3.33 22.16 -43.57
CA ARG A 386 -4.79 22.06 -43.49
C ARG A 386 -5.43 23.43 -43.64
#